data_AF-A0A445ISW1-F1
#
_entry.id   AF-A0A445ISW1-F1
#
_cell.length_a   1.000
_cell.length_b   1.000
_cell.length_c   1.000
_cell.angle_alpha   90.00
_cell.angle_beta   90.00
_cell.angle_gamma   90.00
#
_symmetry.space_group_name_H-M   'P 1'
#
loop_
_entity.id
_entity.type
_entity.pdbx_description
1 polymer ?
#
loop_
_entity_poly.entity_id
_entity_poly.type
_entity_poly.pdbx_seq_one_letter_code
_entity_poly.pdbx_strand_id
1 'polypeptide(L)'
;MRRGGDITFHGPYQAILHPIISLRTMGLNARCFVEKIELTMIELAATYCVKACPGQSGETGVWIGERKIGAIGVRISSGITSHGMAFNIDPDLSYFKHIVPCGIADIEVTSLRRETDSVLPEEEIIQEQLISCFARIFSYRDLIWKEDASIFF
;
A
#
# COMPACT_ATOMS: atom_id res chain seq x y z
N MET A 1 19.06 -3.79 7.56
CA MET A 1 17.58 -3.68 7.58
C MET A 1 17.19 -2.36 8.25
N ARG A 2 16.76 -1.35 7.49
CA ARG A 2 16.01 -0.19 8.01
C ARG A 2 15.11 0.34 6.89
N ARG A 3 13.82 0.03 7.00
CA ARG A 3 12.70 0.64 6.28
C ARG A 3 12.41 1.99 6.94
N GLY A 4 11.96 2.99 6.18
CA GLY A 4 11.27 4.13 6.77
C GLY A 4 9.88 3.67 7.20
N GLY A 5 9.48 3.97 8.43
CA GLY A 5 8.29 3.40 9.08
C GLY A 5 8.64 2.27 10.07
N ASP A 6 7.92 2.22 11.18
CA ASP A 6 8.09 1.26 12.27
C ASP A 6 7.68 -0.18 11.88
N ILE A 7 7.73 -1.11 12.84
CA ILE A 7 7.32 -2.51 12.66
C ILE A 7 5.86 -2.57 12.15
N THR A 8 5.63 -3.36 11.10
CA THR A 8 4.29 -3.64 10.56
C THR A 8 4.11 -5.15 10.37
N PHE A 9 2.85 -5.61 10.39
CA PHE A 9 2.47 -6.98 10.05
C PHE A 9 2.34 -7.12 8.53
N HIS A 10 2.75 -8.29 8.02
CA HIS A 10 2.39 -8.79 6.70
C HIS A 10 1.86 -10.22 6.82
N GLY A 11 0.72 -10.51 6.21
CA GLY A 11 0.09 -11.82 6.27
C GLY A 11 -0.92 -12.04 5.14
N PRO A 12 -1.58 -13.22 5.09
CA PRO A 12 -2.62 -13.52 4.10
C PRO A 12 -3.67 -12.41 4.00
N TYR A 13 -4.22 -12.21 2.80
CA TYR A 13 -5.25 -11.22 2.51
C TYR A 13 -4.80 -9.76 2.72
N GLN A 14 -3.50 -9.51 2.61
CA GLN A 14 -2.94 -8.18 2.39
C GLN A 14 -2.33 -8.08 1.00
N ALA A 15 -2.73 -7.05 0.25
CA ALA A 15 -2.06 -6.73 -1.00
C ALA A 15 -0.75 -6.00 -0.71
N ILE A 16 0.38 -6.68 -0.97
CA ILE A 16 1.72 -6.11 -0.84
C ILE A 16 2.22 -5.70 -2.21
N LEU A 17 2.61 -4.43 -2.36
CA LEU A 17 3.23 -3.94 -3.58
C LEU A 17 4.60 -3.35 -3.27
N HIS A 18 5.62 -3.78 -4.00
CA HIS A 18 6.99 -3.29 -3.89
C HIS A 18 7.48 -2.71 -5.22
N PRO A 19 7.15 -1.45 -5.54
CA PRO A 19 7.62 -0.83 -6.76
C PRO A 19 9.13 -0.62 -6.69
N ILE A 20 9.87 -1.25 -7.60
CA ILE A 20 11.31 -1.04 -7.78
C ILE A 20 11.49 -0.10 -8.97
N ILE A 21 11.54 1.21 -8.71
CA ILE A 21 11.54 2.24 -9.76
C ILE A 21 12.62 3.29 -9.52
N SER A 22 13.12 3.89 -10.61
CA SER A 22 14.03 5.03 -10.56
C SER A 22 13.25 6.34 -10.48
N LEU A 23 13.23 6.97 -9.31
CA LEU A 23 12.55 8.25 -9.11
C LEU A 23 13.15 9.35 -9.98
N ARG A 24 14.47 9.32 -10.21
CA ARG A 24 15.17 10.27 -11.09
C ARG A 24 14.65 10.16 -12.52
N THR A 25 14.53 8.95 -13.05
CA THR A 25 14.03 8.71 -14.41
C THR A 25 12.58 9.13 -14.56
N MET A 26 11.79 8.98 -13.49
CA MET A 26 10.38 9.39 -13.47
C MET A 26 10.18 10.88 -13.15
N GLY A 27 11.24 11.65 -12.87
CA GLY A 27 11.12 13.04 -12.45
C GLY A 27 10.38 13.23 -11.13
N LEU A 28 10.35 12.20 -10.27
CA LEU A 28 9.65 12.22 -8.99
C LEU A 28 10.63 12.48 -7.84
N ASN A 29 10.17 13.21 -6.83
CA ASN A 29 10.83 13.21 -5.52
C ASN A 29 10.16 12.17 -4.59
N ALA A 30 10.77 11.94 -3.42
CA ALA A 30 10.30 10.94 -2.46
C ALA A 30 8.85 11.19 -1.99
N ARG A 31 8.50 12.45 -1.78
CA ARG A 31 7.15 12.85 -1.33
C ARG A 31 6.11 12.57 -2.41
N CYS A 32 6.35 13.02 -3.64
CA CYS A 32 5.46 12.75 -4.77
C CYS A 32 5.29 11.24 -5.01
N PHE A 33 6.34 10.44 -4.78
CA PHE A 33 6.24 8.98 -4.86
C PHE A 33 5.28 8.43 -3.79
N VAL A 34 5.45 8.81 -2.53
CA VAL A 34 4.56 8.38 -1.42
C VAL A 34 3.11 8.81 -1.69
N GLU A 35 2.88 10.07 -2.06
CA GLU A 35 1.54 10.61 -2.38
C GLU A 35 0.86 9.81 -3.52
N LYS A 36 1.62 9.36 -4.53
CA LYS A 36 1.09 8.51 -5.60
C LYS A 36 0.79 7.08 -5.14
N ILE A 37 1.56 6.53 -4.20
CA ILE A 37 1.26 5.24 -3.57
C ILE A 37 -0.01 5.34 -2.72
N GLU A 38 -0.18 6.43 -1.97
CA GLU A 38 -1.40 6.71 -1.21
C GLU A 38 -2.61 6.79 -2.15
N LEU A 39 -2.48 7.56 -3.24
CA LEU A 39 -3.53 7.68 -4.24
C LEU A 39 -3.90 6.32 -4.87
N THR A 40 -2.93 5.41 -5.03
CA THR A 40 -3.17 4.06 -5.56
C THR A 40 -4.11 3.26 -4.66
N MET A 41 -3.85 3.27 -3.35
CA MET A 41 -4.73 2.61 -2.38
C MET A 41 -6.09 3.30 -2.24
N ILE A 42 -6.13 4.63 -2.31
CA ILE A 42 -7.37 5.40 -2.24
C ILE A 42 -8.27 5.09 -3.44
N GLU A 43 -7.72 5.07 -4.65
CA GLU A 43 -8.48 4.75 -5.85
C GLU A 43 -8.94 3.29 -5.85
N LEU A 44 -8.14 2.35 -5.35
CA LEU A 44 -8.59 0.98 -5.11
C LEU A 44 -9.76 0.93 -4.11
N ALA A 45 -9.65 1.59 -2.97
CA ALA A 45 -10.74 1.62 -1.98
C ALA A 45 -12.03 2.20 -2.57
N ALA A 46 -11.91 3.23 -3.42
CA ALA A 46 -13.03 3.88 -4.07
C ALA A 46 -13.80 2.95 -5.04
N THR A 47 -13.17 1.95 -5.66
CA THR A 47 -13.88 0.96 -6.51
C THR A 47 -14.86 0.11 -5.71
N TYR A 48 -14.67 0.02 -4.40
CA TYR A 48 -15.53 -0.69 -3.43
C TYR A 48 -16.38 0.25 -2.59
N CYS A 49 -16.60 1.49 -3.06
CA CYS A 49 -17.36 2.53 -2.38
C CYS A 49 -16.81 2.94 -1.00
N VAL A 50 -15.54 2.64 -0.72
CA VAL A 50 -14.87 3.01 0.53
C VAL A 50 -14.18 4.36 0.35
N LYS A 51 -14.55 5.33 1.19
CA LYS A 51 -13.96 6.68 1.17
C LYS A 51 -12.72 6.72 2.05
N ALA A 52 -11.57 6.48 1.45
CA ALA A 52 -10.28 6.58 2.13
C ALA A 52 -9.57 7.91 1.82
N CYS A 53 -8.65 8.32 2.69
CA CYS A 53 -7.83 9.53 2.53
C CYS A 53 -6.37 9.29 2.94
N PRO A 54 -5.44 10.18 2.56
CA PRO A 54 -4.11 10.20 3.15
C PRO A 54 -4.18 10.51 4.65
N GLY A 55 -3.12 10.18 5.38
CA GLY A 55 -3.01 10.54 6.80
C GLY A 55 -2.76 12.03 7.02
N GLN A 56 -2.76 12.44 8.29
CA GLN A 56 -2.37 13.80 8.66
C GLN A 56 -0.86 14.02 8.44
N SER A 57 -0.40 15.25 8.68
CA SER A 57 1.03 15.58 8.53
C SER A 57 1.88 14.70 9.45
N GLY A 58 2.78 13.90 8.85
CA GLY A 58 3.61 12.94 9.58
C GLY A 58 3.08 11.50 9.60
N GLU A 59 1.84 11.29 9.16
CA GLU A 59 1.19 9.98 9.10
C GLU A 59 1.15 9.44 7.68
N THR A 60 2.11 8.60 7.31
CA THR A 60 2.09 7.96 5.99
C THR A 60 1.04 6.86 5.92
N GLY A 61 0.49 6.64 4.73
CA GLY A 61 -0.46 5.58 4.46
C GLY A 61 -1.88 6.09 4.24
N VAL A 62 -2.83 5.17 4.27
CA VAL A 62 -4.22 5.45 3.88
C VAL A 62 -5.18 5.05 4.99
N TRP A 63 -6.18 5.90 5.19
CA TRP A 63 -6.99 5.95 6.39
C TRP A 63 -8.48 6.12 6.08
N ILE A 64 -9.33 5.68 7.02
CA ILE A 64 -10.79 5.83 7.01
C ILE A 64 -11.18 6.35 8.39
N GLY A 65 -11.41 7.67 8.48
CA GLY A 65 -11.41 8.36 9.77
C GLY A 65 -10.06 8.14 10.48
N GLU A 66 -10.11 7.71 11.73
CA GLU A 66 -8.90 7.43 12.54
C GLU A 66 -8.33 6.01 12.33
N ARG A 67 -8.93 5.21 11.44
CA ARG A 67 -8.52 3.82 11.21
C ARG A 67 -7.62 3.67 10.00
N LYS A 68 -6.50 2.97 10.13
CA LYS A 68 -5.55 2.74 9.04
C LYS A 68 -5.92 1.51 8.22
N ILE A 69 -6.15 1.68 6.91
CA ILE A 69 -6.42 0.58 5.97
C ILE A 69 -5.17 0.19 5.16
N GLY A 70 -4.23 1.13 4.98
CA GLY A 70 -3.02 0.91 4.20
C GLY A 70 -1.77 1.50 4.85
N ALA A 71 -0.69 0.73 4.90
CA ALA A 71 0.62 1.18 5.39
C ALA A 71 1.57 1.43 4.21
N ILE A 72 2.43 2.43 4.36
CA ILE A 72 3.52 2.72 3.41
C ILE A 72 4.83 2.73 4.18
N GLY A 73 5.75 1.90 3.71
CA GLY A 73 7.13 1.86 4.18
C GLY A 73 8.04 1.72 2.99
N VAL A 74 8.69 2.81 2.60
CA VAL A 74 9.55 2.88 1.42
C VAL A 74 10.98 3.19 1.83
N ARG A 75 11.94 2.63 1.09
CA ARG A 75 13.34 3.03 1.17
C ARG A 75 13.77 3.52 -0.21
N ILE A 76 14.54 4.60 -0.24
CA ILE A 76 15.12 5.13 -1.47
C ILE A 76 16.63 5.11 -1.31
N SER A 77 17.33 4.42 -2.21
CA SER A 77 18.79 4.35 -2.25
C SER A 77 19.26 4.64 -3.66
N SER A 78 20.19 5.57 -3.81
CA SER A 78 20.69 6.00 -5.13
C SER A 78 19.59 6.42 -6.12
N GLY A 79 18.44 6.90 -5.61
CA GLY A 79 17.29 7.27 -6.43
C GLY A 79 16.39 6.11 -6.85
N ILE A 80 16.68 4.87 -6.43
CA ILE A 80 15.87 3.67 -6.67
C ILE A 80 15.05 3.33 -5.42
N THR A 81 13.77 3.02 -5.60
CA THR A 81 12.88 2.60 -4.51
C THR A 81 13.03 1.12 -4.19
N SER A 82 12.83 0.77 -2.92
CA SER A 82 12.57 -0.58 -2.46
C SER A 82 11.53 -0.57 -1.35
N HIS A 83 10.94 -1.74 -1.07
CA HIS A 83 9.69 -1.87 -0.31
C HIS A 83 8.54 -1.12 -1.01
N GLY A 84 7.51 -0.66 -0.29
CA GLY A 84 6.33 -0.06 -0.89
C GLY A 84 5.18 0.06 0.08
N MET A 85 4.08 -0.62 -0.22
CA MET A 85 2.84 -0.55 0.53
C MET A 85 2.30 -1.92 0.92
N ALA A 86 1.43 -1.91 1.93
CA ALA A 86 0.57 -3.02 2.30
C ALA A 86 -0.85 -2.49 2.48
N PHE A 87 -1.81 -3.06 1.75
CA PHE A 87 -3.23 -2.71 1.85
C PHE A 87 -4.03 -3.87 2.41
N ASN A 88 -4.81 -3.61 3.45
CA ASN A 88 -5.60 -4.64 4.14
C ASN A 88 -6.87 -4.96 3.33
N ILE A 89 -6.90 -6.11 2.65
CA ILE A 89 -8.11 -6.59 1.97
C ILE A 89 -9.03 -7.23 3.01
N ASP A 90 -8.59 -8.36 3.58
CA ASP A 90 -9.29 -9.08 4.64
C ASP A 90 -8.35 -9.84 5.58
N PRO A 91 -7.25 -9.22 6.08
CA PRO A 91 -6.38 -9.91 7.01
C PRO A 91 -7.07 -10.09 8.36
N ASP A 92 -6.64 -11.09 9.14
CA ASP A 92 -6.98 -11.14 10.56
C ASP A 92 -6.32 -9.96 11.29
N LEU A 93 -7.15 -8.95 11.60
CA LEU A 93 -6.71 -7.71 12.24
C LEU A 93 -6.24 -7.93 13.69
N SER A 94 -6.49 -9.09 14.30
CA SER A 94 -6.02 -9.40 15.65
C SER A 94 -4.49 -9.43 15.74
N TYR A 95 -3.79 -9.77 14.65
CA TYR A 95 -2.32 -9.79 14.62
C TYR A 95 -1.70 -8.41 14.84
N PHE A 96 -2.39 -7.32 14.48
CA PHE A 96 -1.90 -5.97 14.73
C PHE A 96 -1.89 -5.60 16.21
N LYS A 97 -2.72 -6.24 17.05
CA LYS A 97 -2.73 -6.02 18.51
C LYS A 97 -1.44 -6.46 19.19
N HIS A 98 -0.65 -7.30 18.51
CA HIS A 98 0.63 -7.82 19.02
C HIS A 98 1.83 -6.99 18.55
N ILE A 99 1.60 -5.94 17.75
CA ILE A 99 2.64 -5.06 17.24
C ILE A 99 2.42 -3.67 17.82
N VAL A 100 3.39 -3.17 18.59
CA VAL A 100 3.42 -1.78 19.04
C VAL A 100 4.32 -1.00 18.08
N PRO A 101 3.78 -0.24 17.11
CA PRO A 101 4.59 0.73 16.38
C PRO A 101 5.08 1.79 17.37
N CYS A 102 6.38 2.09 17.37
CA CYS A 102 7.04 2.94 18.36
C CYS A 102 6.54 4.39 18.30
N GLY A 103 5.52 4.72 19.11
CA GLY A 103 5.23 6.10 19.53
C GLY A 103 3.84 6.63 19.22
N ILE A 104 3.03 5.91 18.47
CA ILE A 104 1.58 6.21 18.33
C ILE A 104 0.84 5.03 18.95
N ALA A 105 0.63 5.11 20.27
CA ALA A 105 -0.29 4.21 20.94
C ALA A 105 -1.70 4.44 20.35
N ASP A 106 -2.41 3.35 20.08
CA ASP A 106 -3.84 3.34 19.72
C ASP A 106 -4.24 3.69 18.27
N ILE A 107 -3.39 3.46 17.27
CA ILE A 107 -3.89 3.43 15.87
C ILE A 107 -4.72 2.15 15.67
N GLU A 108 -6.03 2.32 15.50
CA GLU A 108 -6.90 1.24 15.04
C GLU A 108 -6.60 0.93 13.56
N VAL A 109 -6.52 -0.36 13.22
CA VAL A 109 -6.40 -0.82 11.84
C VAL A 109 -7.75 -1.33 11.33
N THR A 110 -7.95 -1.23 10.02
CA THR A 110 -9.15 -1.74 9.35
C THR A 110 -8.80 -2.46 8.06
N SER A 111 -9.80 -3.02 7.38
CA SER A 111 -9.68 -3.75 6.13
C SER A 111 -10.78 -3.36 5.15
N LEU A 112 -10.57 -3.63 3.87
CA LEU A 112 -11.57 -3.43 2.84
C LEU A 112 -12.86 -4.19 3.18
N ARG A 113 -12.74 -5.46 3.61
CA ARG A 113 -13.86 -6.31 4.04
C ARG A 113 -14.69 -5.68 5.15
N ARG A 114 -14.06 -5.00 6.11
CA ARG A 114 -14.75 -4.35 7.23
C ARG A 114 -15.48 -3.07 6.82
N GLU A 115 -14.98 -2.37 5.80
CA GLU A 115 -15.41 -1.01 5.46
C GLU A 115 -16.33 -0.94 4.24
N THR A 116 -16.48 -2.05 3.49
CA THR A 116 -17.40 -2.14 2.35
C THR A 116 -18.60 -3.05 2.62
N ASP A 117 -19.76 -2.62 2.11
CA ASP A 117 -20.97 -3.44 2.01
C ASP A 117 -20.95 -4.34 0.77
N SER A 118 -19.98 -4.14 -0.13
CA SER A 118 -19.88 -4.89 -1.38
C SER A 118 -19.38 -6.32 -1.14
N VAL A 119 -19.76 -7.23 -2.03
CA VAL A 119 -19.13 -8.55 -2.10
C VAL A 119 -17.75 -8.36 -2.73
N LEU A 120 -16.71 -8.74 -1.99
CA LEU A 120 -15.35 -8.71 -2.51
C LEU A 120 -15.14 -9.87 -3.49
N PRO A 121 -14.49 -9.62 -4.64
CA PRO A 121 -14.03 -10.69 -5.51
C PRO A 121 -12.85 -11.44 -4.87
N GLU A 122 -12.38 -12.48 -5.55
CA GLU A 122 -11.15 -13.20 -5.18
C GLU A 122 -9.96 -12.24 -5.05
N GLU A 123 -9.02 -12.58 -4.17
CA GLU A 123 -7.90 -11.70 -3.80
C GLU A 123 -7.07 -11.30 -5.03
N GLU A 124 -6.85 -12.23 -5.96
CA GLU A 124 -6.07 -12.02 -7.19
C GLU A 124 -6.68 -10.90 -8.03
N ILE A 125 -8.01 -10.82 -8.13
CA ILE A 125 -8.70 -9.77 -8.88
C ILE A 125 -8.47 -8.40 -8.22
N ILE A 126 -8.48 -8.35 -6.89
CA ILE A 126 -8.21 -7.12 -6.14
C ILE A 126 -6.74 -6.69 -6.33
N GLN A 127 -5.80 -7.64 -6.34
CA GLN A 127 -4.39 -7.37 -6.61
C GLN A 127 -4.17 -6.86 -8.04
N GLU A 128 -4.85 -7.43 -9.05
CA GLU A 128 -4.82 -6.93 -10.42
C GLU A 128 -5.38 -5.51 -10.55
N GLN A 129 -6.47 -5.21 -9.83
CA GLN A 129 -7.03 -3.86 -9.76
C GLN A 129 -6.09 -2.88 -9.09
N LEU A 130 -5.39 -3.28 -8.02
CA LEU A 130 -4.35 -2.48 -7.37
C LEU A 130 -3.25 -2.12 -8.37
N ILE A 131 -2.77 -3.10 -9.13
CA ILE A 131 -1.72 -2.93 -10.15
C ILE A 131 -2.22 -2.01 -11.27
N SER A 132 -3.48 -2.14 -11.68
CA SER A 132 -4.10 -1.27 -12.67
C SER A 132 -4.19 0.19 -12.19
N CYS A 133 -4.57 0.41 -10.92
CA CYS A 133 -4.56 1.75 -10.31
C CYS A 133 -3.15 2.33 -10.29
N PHE A 134 -2.17 1.55 -9.83
CA PHE A 134 -0.76 1.95 -9.80
C PHE A 134 -0.28 2.35 -11.19
N ALA A 135 -0.49 1.49 -12.19
CA ALA A 135 -0.07 1.73 -13.56
C ALA A 135 -0.61 3.05 -14.10
N ARG A 136 -1.91 3.30 -13.92
CA ARG A 136 -2.57 4.55 -14.35
C ARG A 136 -1.99 5.77 -13.63
N ILE A 137 -1.88 5.74 -12.31
CA ILE A 137 -1.37 6.88 -11.51
C ILE A 137 0.08 7.22 -11.87
N PHE A 138 0.89 6.21 -12.16
CA PHE A 138 2.28 6.35 -12.58
C PHE A 138 2.45 6.51 -14.09
N SER A 139 1.35 6.55 -14.84
CA SER A 139 1.32 6.73 -16.31
C SER A 139 2.07 5.65 -17.10
N TYR A 140 2.13 4.44 -16.56
CA TYR A 140 2.53 3.26 -17.32
C TYR A 140 1.40 2.86 -18.28
N ARG A 141 1.75 2.61 -19.54
CA ARG A 141 0.79 2.32 -20.62
C ARG A 141 0.60 0.84 -20.86
N ASP A 142 1.65 0.07 -20.62
CA ASP A 142 1.71 -1.35 -20.91
C ASP A 142 2.05 -2.12 -19.64
N LEU A 143 1.32 -3.21 -19.41
CA LEU A 143 1.56 -4.14 -18.32
C LEU A 143 1.95 -5.48 -18.90
N ILE A 144 3.09 -6.01 -18.44
CA ILE A 144 3.61 -7.30 -18.86
C ILE A 144 3.79 -8.14 -17.61
N TRP A 145 3.03 -9.22 -17.53
CA TRP A 145 3.14 -10.20 -16.45
C TRP A 145 4.28 -11.17 -16.76
N LYS A 146 5.13 -11.40 -15.78
CA LYS A 146 6.20 -12.39 -15.85
C LYS A 146 6.01 -13.39 -14.73
N GLU A 147 5.85 -14.65 -15.10
CA GLU A 147 5.65 -15.76 -14.16
C GLU A 147 6.98 -16.21 -13.51
N ASP A 148 8.12 -15.74 -14.02
CA ASP A 148 9.44 -16.11 -13.53
C ASP A 148 9.99 -15.15 -12.46
N ALA A 149 9.98 -15.60 -11.21
CA ALA A 149 10.71 -15.01 -10.08
C ALA A 149 12.20 -15.45 -10.03
N SER A 150 12.79 -15.84 -11.16
CA SER A 150 14.23 -16.17 -11.25
C SER A 150 15.13 -14.94 -11.41
N ILE A 151 14.55 -13.73 -11.40
CA ILE A 151 15.29 -12.48 -11.48
C ILE A 151 15.05 -11.75 -10.15
N PHE A 152 16.05 -11.80 -9.26
CA PHE A 152 16.53 -10.74 -8.35
C PHE A 152 17.45 -11.37 -7.27
N PHE A 153 18.56 -11.99 -7.72
CA PHE A 153 19.83 -12.06 -7.00
C PHE A 153 20.98 -11.97 -8.00
#